data_AF-A0A3D0MQ96-F1
#
_entry.id   AF-A0A3D0MQ96-F1
#
_cell.length_a   1.000
_cell.length_b   1.000
_cell.length_c   1.000
_cell.angle_alpha   90.00
_cell.angle_beta   90.00
_cell.angle_gamma   90.00
#
_symmetry.space_group_name_H-M   'P 1'
#
loop_
_entity.id
_entity.type
_entity.pdbx_description
1 polymer ?
#
loop_
_entity_poly.entity_id
_entity_poly.type
_entity_poly.pdbx_seq_one_letter_code
_entity_poly.pdbx_strand_id
1 'polypeptide(L)'
;MKIPHDYVQNSITTEEVVASLRKNFGDGVVVDVREHRAGKDQALSFSQLWLAIDRDKFLDLVETLFTFDFLHFHIISGNDDGDVITLNYHFTLFRSAGRGKRLGVTVSVSVPKNDLT
;
A
#
# COMPACT_ATOMS: atom_id res chain seq x y z
N MET A 1 -10.31 6.49 14.08
CA MET A 1 -11.05 6.64 12.81
C MET A 1 -11.86 5.35 12.61
N LYS A 2 -13.08 5.39 12.06
CA LYS A 2 -13.89 4.17 11.90
C LYS A 2 -13.37 3.39 10.68
N ILE A 3 -13.05 2.10 10.87
CA ILE A 3 -12.61 1.22 9.79
C ILE A 3 -13.81 0.90 8.89
N PRO A 4 -13.75 1.13 7.56
CA PRO A 4 -14.76 0.68 6.63
C PRO A 4 -14.79 -0.85 6.56
N HIS A 5 -15.98 -1.43 6.62
CA HIS A 5 -16.19 -2.87 6.44
C HIS A 5 -16.58 -3.24 5.00
N ASP A 6 -16.80 -2.22 4.15
CA ASP A 6 -17.14 -2.34 2.74
C ASP A 6 -16.25 -1.43 1.90
N TYR A 7 -16.19 -1.69 0.59
CA TYR A 7 -15.47 -0.83 -0.34
C TYR A 7 -16.10 0.56 -0.42
N VAL A 8 -15.29 1.59 -0.20
CA VAL A 8 -15.73 2.98 -0.36
C VAL A 8 -16.00 3.30 -1.83
N GLN A 9 -17.00 4.13 -2.07
CA GLN A 9 -17.42 4.55 -3.42
C GLN A 9 -16.72 5.84 -3.89
N ASN A 10 -15.97 6.49 -3.01
CA ASN A 10 -15.19 7.70 -3.30
C ASN A 10 -13.74 7.47 -2.85
N SER A 11 -12.79 8.17 -3.46
CA SER A 11 -11.37 8.12 -3.06
C SER A 11 -10.88 9.48 -2.59
N ILE A 12 -10.00 9.48 -1.60
CA ILE A 12 -9.05 10.58 -1.41
C ILE A 12 -7.94 10.50 -2.47
N THR A 13 -7.10 11.52 -2.59
CA THR A 13 -6.00 11.51 -3.57
C THR A 13 -4.81 10.68 -3.08
N THR A 14 -3.95 10.27 -4.01
CA THR A 14 -2.71 9.56 -3.68
C THR A 14 -1.82 10.42 -2.77
N GLU A 15 -1.79 11.74 -2.99
CA GLU A 15 -1.04 12.70 -2.19
C GLU A 15 -1.56 12.77 -0.76
N GLU A 16 -2.89 12.72 -0.57
CA GLU A 16 -3.51 12.69 0.76
C GLU A 16 -3.17 11.40 1.52
N VAL A 17 -3.17 10.24 0.83
CA VAL A 17 -2.72 8.97 1.40
C VAL A 17 -1.24 9.05 1.79
N VAL A 18 -0.38 9.51 0.89
CA VAL A 18 1.07 9.68 1.14
C VAL A 18 1.33 10.60 2.32
N ALA A 19 0.65 11.75 2.39
CA ALA A 19 0.80 12.70 3.48
C ALA A 19 0.39 12.08 4.83
N SER A 20 -0.72 11.32 4.86
CA SER A 20 -1.15 10.60 6.06
C SER A 20 -0.12 9.54 6.48
N LEU A 21 0.39 8.75 5.54
CA LEU A 21 1.38 7.71 5.85
C LEU A 21 2.69 8.30 6.37
N ARG A 22 3.22 9.33 5.72
CA ARG A 22 4.45 10.02 6.19
C ARG A 22 4.28 10.66 7.55
N LYS A 23 3.09 11.23 7.82
CA LYS A 23 2.78 11.79 9.14
C LYS A 23 2.80 10.75 10.26
N ASN A 24 2.32 9.52 9.98
CA ASN A 24 2.19 8.48 11.01
C ASN A 24 3.45 7.59 11.14
N PHE A 25 4.20 7.38 10.06
CA PHE A 25 5.31 6.42 10.01
C PHE A 25 6.66 7.04 9.60
N GLY A 26 6.71 8.35 9.39
CA GLY A 26 7.90 9.08 8.94
C GLY A 26 8.06 9.07 7.41
N ASP A 27 8.92 9.95 6.91
CA ASP A 27 9.07 10.18 5.47
C ASP A 27 9.57 8.95 4.70
N GLY A 28 10.36 8.10 5.36
CA GLY A 28 10.99 6.90 4.78
C GLY A 28 10.01 5.76 4.48
N VAL A 29 8.78 5.80 4.99
CA VAL A 29 7.79 4.73 4.75
C VAL A 29 7.39 4.66 3.27
N VAL A 30 7.39 5.80 2.57
CA VAL A 30 7.03 5.87 1.15
C VAL A 30 8.29 5.83 0.30
N VAL A 31 8.51 4.69 -0.34
CA VAL A 31 9.69 4.44 -1.19
C VAL A 31 9.47 4.97 -2.60
N ASP A 32 8.27 4.76 -3.17
CA ASP A 32 7.98 5.15 -4.55
C ASP A 32 6.48 5.36 -4.78
N VAL A 33 6.14 6.22 -5.73
CA VAL A 33 4.78 6.46 -6.22
C VAL A 33 4.81 6.44 -7.73
N ARG A 34 4.04 5.54 -8.34
CA ARG A 34 3.98 5.38 -9.79
C ARG A 34 2.57 5.58 -10.31
N GLU A 35 2.47 6.25 -11.45
CA GLU A 35 1.24 6.29 -12.23
C GLU A 35 1.28 5.24 -13.33
N HIS A 36 0.17 4.54 -13.50
CA HIS A 36 -0.03 3.64 -14.63
C HIS A 36 -1.09 4.25 -15.55
N ARG A 37 -0.67 4.60 -16.77
CA ARG A 37 -1.51 5.19 -17.81
C ARG A 37 -1.83 4.16 -18.87
N ALA A 38 -3.04 4.23 -19.45
CA ALA A 38 -3.49 3.26 -20.43
C ALA A 38 -4.47 3.85 -21.45
N GLY A 39 -4.60 3.15 -22.58
CA GLY A 39 -5.47 3.52 -23.70
C GLY A 39 -4.85 4.55 -24.63
N LYS A 40 -5.59 4.91 -25.68
CA LYS A 40 -5.14 5.85 -26.72
C LYS A 40 -4.74 7.21 -26.13
N ASP A 41 -5.53 7.72 -25.19
CA ASP A 41 -5.34 9.05 -24.60
C ASP A 41 -4.35 9.08 -23.43
N GLN A 42 -3.70 7.94 -23.12
CA GLN A 42 -2.79 7.82 -21.97
C GLN A 42 -3.38 8.36 -20.66
N ALA A 43 -4.69 8.12 -20.47
CA ALA A 43 -5.40 8.52 -19.27
C ALA A 43 -4.91 7.71 -18.06
N LEU A 44 -4.92 8.33 -16.88
CA LEU A 44 -4.59 7.65 -15.63
C LEU A 44 -5.52 6.44 -15.43
N SER A 45 -4.94 5.26 -15.34
CA SER A 45 -5.65 4.02 -15.09
C SER A 45 -5.72 3.74 -13.59
N PHE A 46 -4.57 3.82 -12.92
CA PHE A 46 -4.42 3.68 -11.47
C PHE A 46 -3.05 4.19 -11.04
N SER A 47 -2.87 4.42 -9.74
CA SER A 47 -1.56 4.69 -9.14
C SER A 47 -1.11 3.49 -8.31
N GLN A 48 0.20 3.37 -8.11
CA GLN A 48 0.84 2.34 -7.30
C GLN A 48 1.74 3.01 -6.26
N LEU A 49 1.54 2.65 -5.00
CA LEU A 49 2.33 3.09 -3.87
C LEU A 49 3.23 1.95 -3.40
N TRP A 50 4.52 2.23 -3.26
CA TRP A 50 5.50 1.31 -2.70
C TRP A 50 5.92 1.79 -1.32
N LEU A 51 5.74 0.93 -0.34
CA LEU A 51 6.01 1.19 1.06
C LEU A 51 7.08 0.23 1.56
N ALA A 52 7.94 0.70 2.45
CA ALA A 52 8.82 -0.14 3.24
C ALA A 52 8.60 0.17 4.71
N ILE A 53 8.46 -0.86 5.54
CA ILE A 53 8.18 -0.70 6.95
C ILE A 53 8.86 -1.81 7.76
N ASP A 54 9.28 -1.47 8.97
CA ASP A 54 9.80 -2.44 9.93
C ASP A 54 8.69 -3.43 10.35
N ARG A 55 9.10 -4.68 10.62
CA ARG A 55 8.19 -5.79 10.96
C ARG A 55 7.27 -5.46 12.15
N ASP A 56 7.78 -4.74 13.15
CA ASP A 56 7.05 -4.35 14.36
C ASP A 56 5.97 -3.27 14.11
N LYS A 57 6.07 -2.53 13.00
CA LYS A 57 5.11 -1.48 12.58
C LYS A 57 4.18 -1.92 11.48
N PHE A 58 4.34 -3.12 10.93
CA PHE A 58 3.55 -3.60 9.82
C PHE A 58 2.04 -3.64 10.13
N LEU A 59 1.64 -4.12 11.31
CA LEU A 59 0.22 -4.19 11.67
C LEU A 59 -0.39 -2.79 11.85
N ASP A 60 0.32 -1.86 12.50
CA ASP A 60 -0.11 -0.46 12.63
C ASP A 60 -0.31 0.19 11.24
N LEU A 61 0.58 -0.10 10.30
CA LEU A 61 0.47 0.36 8.91
C LEU A 61 -0.77 -0.22 8.22
N VAL A 62 -1.01 -1.53 8.36
CA VAL A 62 -2.18 -2.20 7.81
C VAL A 62 -3.47 -1.62 8.38
N GLU A 63 -3.54 -1.40 9.71
CA GLU A 63 -4.66 -0.74 10.36
C GLU A 63 -4.90 0.68 9.83
N THR A 64 -3.82 1.43 9.59
CA THR A 64 -3.91 2.77 8.98
C THR A 64 -4.46 2.69 7.56
N LEU A 65 -4.01 1.73 6.74
CA LEU A 65 -4.53 1.53 5.39
C LEU A 65 -6.03 1.18 5.40
N PHE A 66 -6.47 0.37 6.37
CA PHE A 66 -7.88 0.07 6.61
C PHE A 66 -8.70 1.31 6.96
N THR A 67 -8.12 2.44 7.37
CA THR A 67 -8.91 3.66 7.60
C THR A 67 -9.35 4.34 6.30
N PHE A 68 -8.68 4.06 5.18
CA PHE A 68 -8.98 4.69 3.89
C PHE A 68 -10.06 3.95 3.10
N ASP A 69 -10.02 2.61 3.10
CA ASP A 69 -10.93 1.72 2.39
C ASP A 69 -10.91 0.33 3.04
N PHE A 70 -11.86 -0.53 2.70
CA PHE A 70 -11.66 -1.96 2.90
C PHE A 70 -10.42 -2.42 2.11
N LEU A 71 -9.39 -2.87 2.83
CA LEU A 71 -8.10 -3.19 2.25
C LEU A 71 -8.16 -4.52 1.49
N HIS A 72 -8.24 -4.45 0.16
CA HIS A 72 -8.31 -5.65 -0.66
C HIS A 72 -6.92 -6.29 -0.78
N PHE A 73 -6.71 -7.41 -0.10
CA PHE A 73 -5.50 -8.21 -0.20
C PHE A 73 -5.49 -9.06 -1.48
N HIS A 74 -4.35 -9.09 -2.18
CA HIS A 74 -4.17 -9.89 -3.40
C HIS A 74 -3.27 -11.11 -3.16
N ILE A 75 -2.03 -10.86 -2.75
CA ILE A 75 -0.98 -11.88 -2.64
C ILE A 75 0.16 -11.38 -1.74
N ILE A 76 0.91 -12.32 -1.16
CA ILE A 76 2.23 -12.07 -0.57
C ILE A 76 3.26 -12.74 -1.47
N SER A 77 4.30 -12.01 -1.85
CA SER A 77 5.46 -12.54 -2.55
C SER A 77 6.71 -12.33 -1.71
N GLY A 78 7.52 -13.38 -1.53
CA GLY A 78 8.80 -13.29 -0.83
C GLY A 78 9.97 -13.11 -1.80
N ASN A 79 10.97 -12.32 -1.41
CA ASN A 79 12.28 -12.25 -2.04
C ASN A 79 13.36 -12.68 -1.05
N ASP A 80 14.34 -13.44 -1.53
CA ASP A 80 15.56 -13.73 -0.77
C ASP A 80 16.56 -12.59 -1.00
N ASP A 81 16.83 -11.80 0.04
CA ASP A 81 17.75 -10.65 0.02
C ASP A 81 19.00 -10.89 0.89
N GLY A 82 19.48 -12.13 0.93
CA GLY A 82 20.71 -12.50 1.65
C GLY A 82 20.43 -12.83 3.11
N ASP A 83 20.67 -11.89 4.03
CA ASP A 83 20.47 -12.13 5.48
C ASP A 83 18.99 -12.00 5.90
N VAL A 84 18.16 -11.42 5.04
CA VAL A 84 16.72 -11.22 5.26
C VAL A 84 15.89 -11.86 4.15
N ILE A 85 14.65 -12.17 4.48
CA ILE A 85 13.59 -12.45 3.52
C ILE A 85 12.69 -11.21 3.48
N THR A 86 12.56 -10.56 2.32
CA THR A 86 11.63 -9.45 2.15
C THR A 86 10.27 -9.96 1.70
N LEU A 87 9.26 -9.76 2.53
CA LEU A 87 7.87 -10.07 2.21
C LEU A 87 7.22 -8.82 1.61
N ASN A 88 6.71 -8.96 0.38
CA ASN A 88 5.96 -7.93 -0.31
C ASN A 88 4.48 -8.28 -0.29
N TYR A 89 3.71 -7.52 0.47
CA TYR A 89 2.26 -7.64 0.57
C TYR A 89 1.62 -6.73 -0.46
N HIS A 90 0.75 -7.28 -1.31
CA HIS A 90 0.07 -6.53 -2.36
C HIS A 90 -1.39 -6.32 -2.00
N PHE A 91 -1.78 -5.06 -1.91
CA PHE A 91 -3.14 -4.63 -1.59
C PHE A 91 -3.70 -3.69 -2.67
N THR A 92 -4.98 -3.37 -2.55
CA THR A 92 -5.61 -2.28 -3.27
C THR A 92 -6.58 -1.52 -2.39
N LEU A 93 -6.51 -0.19 -2.50
CA LEU A 93 -7.49 0.76 -2.01
C LEU A 93 -8.30 1.32 -3.19
N PHE A 94 -9.51 1.79 -2.88
CA PHE A 94 -10.41 2.54 -3.76
C PHE A 94 -10.80 1.82 -5.05
N ARG A 95 -10.86 0.48 -5.02
CA ARG A 95 -11.18 -0.31 -6.24
C ARG A 95 -12.60 -0.06 -6.76
N SER A 96 -13.52 0.34 -5.89
CA SER A 96 -14.91 0.65 -6.24
C SER A 96 -15.17 2.14 -6.47
N ALA A 97 -14.15 3.00 -6.36
CA ALA A 97 -14.30 4.46 -6.53
C ALA A 97 -14.31 4.92 -8.01
N GLY A 98 -14.27 3.99 -8.95
CA GLY A 98 -14.31 4.26 -10.39
C GLY A 98 -12.93 4.36 -11.06
N ARG A 99 -12.95 4.70 -12.36
CA ARG A 99 -11.76 4.69 -13.22
C ARG A 99 -10.73 5.73 -12.76
N GLY A 100 -9.45 5.36 -12.76
CA GLY A 100 -8.36 6.25 -12.39
C GLY A 100 -8.23 6.50 -10.88
N LYS A 101 -9.10 5.91 -10.05
CA LYS A 101 -9.13 6.11 -8.60
C LYS A 101 -8.47 4.99 -7.80
N ARG A 102 -8.35 3.80 -8.40
CA ARG A 102 -7.71 2.65 -7.78
C ARG A 102 -6.27 2.99 -7.39
N LEU A 103 -5.92 2.67 -6.16
CA LEU A 103 -4.55 2.78 -5.64
C LEU A 103 -4.06 1.39 -5.26
N GLY A 104 -3.11 0.85 -6.01
CA GLY A 104 -2.37 -0.34 -5.58
C GLY A 104 -1.36 0.04 -4.49
N VAL A 105 -1.20 -0.83 -3.51
CA VAL A 105 -0.25 -0.62 -2.40
C VAL A 105 0.59 -1.88 -2.25
N THR A 106 1.90 -1.74 -2.39
CA THR A 106 2.86 -2.81 -2.07
C THR A 106 3.60 -2.42 -0.81
N VAL A 107 3.54 -3.28 0.22
CA VAL A 107 4.26 -3.10 1.48
C VAL A 107 5.37 -4.14 1.57
N SER A 108 6.62 -3.67 1.59
CA SER A 108 7.80 -4.49 1.82
C SER A 108 8.13 -4.53 3.31
N VAL A 109 8.28 -5.73 3.85
CA VAL A 109 8.68 -6.00 5.24
C VAL A 109 9.88 -6.92 5.22
N SER A 110 11.01 -6.48 5.77
CA SER A 110 12.21 -7.31 5.88
C SER A 110 12.15 -8.17 7.16
N VAL A 111 12.31 -9.48 7.00
CA VAL A 111 12.31 -10.46 8.10
C VAL A 111 13.70 -11.08 8.19
N PRO A 112 14.41 -10.95 9.33
CA PRO A 112 15.71 -11.58 9.52
C PRO A 112 15.63 -13.11 9.43
N LYS A 113 16.53 -13.76 8.69
CA LYS A 113 16.51 -15.24 8.57
C LYS A 113 16.83 -15.96 9.88
N ASN A 114 17.51 -15.28 10.80
CA ASN A 114 17.80 -15.78 12.14
C ASN A 114 16.62 -15.61 13.12
N ASP A 115 15.55 -14.94 12.70
CA ASP A 115 14.34 -14.73 13.49
C ASP A 115 13.10 -14.66 12.59
N LEU A 116 12.58 -15.84 12.26
CA LEU A 116 11.37 -16.02 11.44
C LEU A 116 10.07 -16.04 12.27
N THR A 117 10.14 -15.66 13.55
CA THR A 117 8.98 -15.62 14.45
C THR A 117 8.27 -14.27 14.46
#